data_AF-A0A2T2SNQ8-F1
#
_entry.id   AF-A0A2T2SNQ8-F1
#
_cell.length_a   1.000
_cell.length_b   1.000
_cell.length_c   1.000
_cell.angle_alpha   90.00
_cell.angle_beta   90.00
_cell.angle_gamma   90.00
#
_symmetry.space_group_name_H-M   'P 1'
#
loop_
_entity.id
_entity.type
_entity.pdbx_description
1 polymer ?
#
loop_
_entity_poly.entity_id
_entity_poly.type
_entity_poly.pdbx_seq_one_letter_code
_entity_poly.pdbx_strand_id
1 'polypeptide(L)'
;MGLWNVVRRTYRRLTRRREDPLVREAATTLAEASLFQGFPRRALRALSEAVHARTFRRGEFLYYEDDPGLGLYVVQQGRVRLTTEDEHGEPRELRRAGPGEVFGELSL
;
A
#
# COMPACT_ATOMS: atom_id res chain seq x y z
N MET A 1 32.37 19.61 4.76
CA MET A 1 31.97 19.82 3.35
C MET A 1 32.53 18.68 2.49
N GLY A 2 31.80 17.58 2.33
CA GLY A 2 32.33 16.41 1.59
C GLY A 2 31.48 15.14 1.67
N LEU A 3 30.62 15.03 2.69
CA LEU A 3 29.76 13.85 2.86
C LEU A 3 28.58 13.79 1.87
N TRP A 4 28.18 14.92 1.27
CA TRP A 4 27.06 14.98 0.33
C TRP A 4 27.39 14.49 -1.09
N ASN A 5 28.67 14.48 -1.48
CA ASN A 5 29.09 14.05 -2.81
C ASN A 5 29.34 12.54 -2.92
N VAL A 6 29.67 11.87 -1.82
CA VAL A 6 29.90 10.41 -1.79
C VAL A 6 28.57 9.67 -1.83
N VAL A 7 27.55 10.16 -1.13
CA VAL A 7 26.20 9.59 -1.16
C VAL A 7 25.55 9.75 -2.54
N ARG A 8 25.84 10.82 -3.30
CA ARG A 8 25.35 10.97 -4.69
C ARG A 8 26.02 10.02 -5.69
N ARG A 9 27.23 9.51 -5.42
CA ARG A 9 28.04 8.79 -6.40
C ARG A 9 27.75 7.29 -6.47
N THR A 10 27.29 6.68 -5.38
CA THR A 10 26.90 5.26 -5.33
C THR A 10 25.48 5.01 -5.85
N TYR A 11 24.54 5.92 -5.65
CA TYR A 11 23.16 5.73 -6.15
C TYR A 11 23.05 5.77 -7.68
N ARG A 12 24.02 6.39 -8.37
CA ARG A 12 23.98 6.63 -9.83
C ARG A 12 24.43 5.44 -10.70
N ARG A 13 24.78 4.30 -10.11
CA ARG A 13 25.22 3.09 -10.85
C ARG A 13 24.32 1.86 -10.70
N LEU A 14 23.27 1.92 -9.86
CA LEU A 14 22.25 0.86 -9.78
C LEU A 14 21.11 1.06 -10.80
N THR A 15 21.06 2.22 -11.46
CA THR A 15 20.09 2.56 -12.50
C THR A 15 20.42 1.93 -13.86
N ARG A 16 20.83 0.65 -13.89
CA ARG A 16 20.54 -0.17 -15.07
C ARG A 16 19.03 -0.38 -15.05
N ARG A 17 18.31 0.19 -16.01
CA ARG A 17 16.86 0.04 -16.22
C ARG A 17 16.48 -1.44 -16.46
N ARG A 18 16.53 -2.28 -15.43
CA ARG A 18 15.55 -3.33 -15.26
C ARG A 18 14.44 -2.67 -14.47
N GLU A 19 13.23 -2.66 -15.01
CA GLU A 19 12.07 -2.27 -14.21
C GLU A 19 12.05 -3.17 -12.98
N ASP A 20 11.98 -2.55 -11.80
CA ASP A 20 11.94 -3.25 -10.52
C ASP A 20 10.71 -4.19 -10.53
N PRO A 21 10.89 -5.51 -10.34
CA PRO A 21 9.79 -6.46 -10.30
C PRO A 21 8.70 -6.07 -9.29
N LEU A 22 9.07 -5.47 -8.16
CA LEU A 22 8.11 -5.02 -7.14
C LEU A 22 7.24 -3.87 -7.65
N VAL A 23 7.85 -2.91 -8.37
CA VAL A 23 7.13 -1.78 -8.97
C VAL A 23 6.17 -2.25 -10.06
N ARG A 24 6.53 -3.30 -10.82
CA ARG A 24 5.65 -3.92 -11.83
C ARG A 24 4.48 -4.67 -11.19
N GLU A 25 4.76 -5.43 -10.14
CA GLU A 25 3.72 -6.18 -9.42
C GLU A 25 2.73 -5.21 -8.77
N ALA A 26 3.23 -4.20 -8.07
CA ALA A 26 2.41 -3.14 -7.50
C ALA A 26 1.58 -2.39 -8.56
N ALA A 27 2.15 -2.09 -9.74
CA ALA A 27 1.38 -1.46 -10.83
C ALA A 27 0.25 -2.37 -11.33
N THR A 28 0.46 -3.69 -11.36
CA THR A 28 -0.58 -4.67 -11.71
C THR A 28 -1.68 -4.68 -10.67
N THR A 29 -1.33 -4.75 -9.39
CA THR A 29 -2.29 -4.70 -8.28
C THR A 29 -3.11 -3.40 -8.29
N LEU A 30 -2.46 -2.26 -8.52
CA LEU A 30 -3.15 -0.98 -8.65
C LEU A 30 -4.08 -0.94 -9.86
N ALA A 31 -3.72 -1.58 -10.99
CA ALA A 31 -4.58 -1.64 -12.17
C ALA A 31 -5.87 -2.45 -11.94
N GLU A 32 -5.81 -3.46 -11.07
CA GLU A 32 -6.95 -4.29 -10.68
C GLU A 32 -7.81 -3.64 -9.59
N ALA A 33 -7.22 -2.73 -8.83
CA ALA A 33 -7.89 -2.10 -7.71
C ALA A 33 -9.04 -1.19 -8.14
N SER A 34 -10.20 -1.37 -7.51
CA SER A 34 -11.45 -0.70 -7.90
C SER A 34 -11.33 0.83 -7.94
N LEU A 35 -10.58 1.43 -7.01
CA LEU A 35 -10.38 2.88 -6.93
C LEU A 35 -9.59 3.46 -8.12
N PHE A 36 -8.68 2.69 -8.72
CA PHE A 36 -7.78 3.17 -9.77
C PHE A 36 -8.16 2.67 -11.16
N GLN A 37 -9.33 2.04 -11.30
CA GLN A 37 -9.83 1.64 -12.60
C GLN A 37 -9.94 2.84 -13.54
N GLY A 38 -9.46 2.66 -14.78
CA GLY A 38 -9.43 3.71 -15.79
C GLY A 38 -8.22 4.65 -15.71
N PHE A 39 -7.35 4.52 -14.71
CA PHE A 39 -6.12 5.32 -14.65
C PHE A 39 -5.17 4.92 -15.80
N PRO A 40 -4.48 5.89 -16.44
CA PRO A 40 -3.54 5.57 -17.49
C PRO A 40 -2.33 4.83 -16.91
N ARG A 41 -1.77 3.88 -17.66
CA ARG A 41 -0.61 3.05 -17.22
C ARG A 41 0.55 3.87 -16.65
N ARG A 42 0.81 5.07 -17.19
CA ARG A 42 1.85 5.98 -16.69
C ARG A 42 1.57 6.47 -15.26
N ALA A 43 0.31 6.72 -14.91
CA ALA A 43 -0.08 7.16 -13.58
C ALA A 43 0.00 6.01 -12.59
N LEU A 44 -0.51 4.83 -12.96
CA LEU A 44 -0.38 3.62 -12.15
C LEU A 44 1.08 3.28 -11.85
N ARG A 45 1.96 3.46 -12.84
CA ARG A 45 3.40 3.25 -12.64
C ARG A 45 4.06 4.32 -11.74
N ALA A 46 3.65 5.58 -11.84
CA ALA A 46 4.13 6.61 -10.92
C ALA A 46 3.67 6.34 -9.48
N LEU A 47 2.42 5.89 -9.30
CA LEU A 47 1.90 5.48 -8.00
C LEU A 47 2.65 4.26 -7.47
N SER A 48 2.94 3.26 -8.33
CA SER A 48 3.63 2.05 -7.89
C SER A 48 5.09 2.27 -7.45
N GLU A 49 5.68 3.42 -7.79
CA GLU A 49 6.99 3.85 -7.27
C GLU A 49 6.90 4.47 -5.86
N ALA A 50 5.70 4.86 -5.40
CA ALA A 50 5.45 5.48 -4.09
C ALA A 50 4.78 4.53 -3.06
N VAL A 51 4.25 3.38 -3.50
CA VAL A 51 3.64 2.39 -2.62
C VAL A 51 4.68 1.53 -1.91
N HIS A 52 4.31 1.03 -0.73
CA HIS A 52 5.15 0.16 0.08
C HIS A 52 4.45 -1.18 0.28
N ALA A 53 5.06 -2.28 -0.18
CA ALA A 53 4.56 -3.62 0.06
C ALA A 53 4.75 -3.99 1.54
N ARG A 54 3.69 -4.47 2.19
CA ARG A 54 3.71 -4.95 3.58
C ARG A 54 3.05 -6.33 3.65
N THR A 55 3.61 -7.22 4.46
CA THR A 55 3.07 -8.57 4.70
C THR A 55 2.74 -8.71 6.18
N PHE A 56 1.58 -9.27 6.46
CA PHE A 56 1.06 -9.49 7.81
C PHE A 56 0.74 -10.97 8.01
N ARG A 57 0.90 -11.46 9.23
CA ARG A 57 0.45 -12.80 9.61
C ARG A 57 -1.04 -12.81 9.88
N ARG A 58 -1.66 -13.99 9.81
CA ARG A 58 -3.07 -14.16 10.22
C ARG A 58 -3.24 -13.72 11.67
N GLY A 59 -4.16 -12.78 11.90
CA GLY A 59 -4.48 -12.24 13.23
C GLY A 59 -3.60 -11.06 13.64
N GLU A 60 -2.64 -10.64 12.82
CA GLU A 60 -1.88 -9.42 13.05
C GLU A 60 -2.72 -8.20 12.68
N PHE A 61 -2.69 -7.17 13.52
CA PHE A 61 -3.39 -5.91 13.31
C PHE A 61 -2.59 -5.00 12.36
N LEU A 62 -3.28 -4.37 11.41
CA LEU A 62 -2.67 -3.43 10.45
C LEU A 62 -2.57 -2.02 11.07
N TYR A 63 -3.63 -1.60 11.74
CA TYR A 63 -3.81 -0.36 12.49
C TYR A 63 -5.00 -0.53 13.44
N TYR A 64 -5.15 0.39 14.39
CA TYR A 64 -6.28 0.50 15.31
C TYR A 64 -7.16 1.71 14.99
N GLU A 65 -8.38 1.71 15.50
CA GLU A 65 -9.21 2.92 15.52
C GLU A 65 -8.46 4.02 16.29
N ASP A 66 -8.61 5.27 15.85
CA ASP A 66 -7.89 6.45 16.33
C ASP A 66 -6.37 6.49 16.10
N ASP A 67 -5.77 5.49 15.43
CA ASP A 67 -4.41 5.64 14.93
C ASP A 67 -4.36 6.83 13.95
N PRO A 68 -3.31 7.68 14.01
CA PRO A 68 -3.15 8.76 13.06
C PRO A 68 -3.17 8.18 11.64
N GLY A 69 -4.13 8.59 10.82
CA GLY A 69 -4.40 8.02 9.50
C GLY A 69 -3.13 7.75 8.70
N LEU A 70 -2.74 6.47 8.60
CA LEU A 70 -1.42 6.08 8.05
C LEU A 70 -1.41 6.01 6.52
N GLY A 71 -2.57 6.01 5.88
CA GLY A 71 -2.72 6.07 4.43
C GLY A 71 -3.74 5.08 3.87
N LEU A 72 -3.72 4.97 2.55
CA LEU A 72 -4.60 4.11 1.76
C LEU A 72 -3.96 2.74 1.52
N TYR A 73 -4.76 1.68 1.69
CA TYR A 73 -4.31 0.30 1.51
C TYR A 73 -5.02 -0.38 0.35
N VAL A 74 -4.29 -1.19 -0.39
CA VAL A 74 -4.82 -2.08 -1.43
C VAL A 74 -4.44 -3.51 -1.09
N VAL A 75 -5.40 -4.41 -1.02
CA VAL A 75 -5.10 -5.83 -0.76
C VAL A 75 -4.52 -6.45 -2.04
N GLN A 76 -3.27 -6.86 -1.99
CA GLN A 76 -2.65 -7.63 -3.08
C GLN A 76 -3.02 -9.12 -2.99
N GLN A 77 -2.95 -9.70 -1.79
CA GLN A 77 -3.25 -11.12 -1.53
C GLN A 77 -3.85 -11.30 -0.13
N GLY A 78 -4.63 -12.36 0.04
CA GLY A 78 -5.26 -12.71 1.32
C GLY A 78 -6.56 -11.94 1.56
N ARG A 79 -6.92 -11.78 2.85
CA ARG A 79 -8.10 -11.03 3.27
C ARG A 79 -7.81 -10.22 4.53
N VAL A 80 -8.32 -8.99 4.57
CA VAL A 80 -8.31 -8.11 5.74
C VAL A 80 -9.72 -8.05 6.30
N ARG A 81 -9.86 -8.20 7.61
CA ARG A 81 -11.13 -8.00 8.32
C ARG A 81 -11.11 -6.62 8.96
N LEU A 82 -12.09 -5.79 8.62
CA LEU A 82 -12.28 -4.47 9.21
C LEU A 82 -13.32 -4.60 10.33
N THR A 83 -12.97 -4.12 11.51
CA THR A 83 -13.80 -4.17 12.71
C THR A 83 -13.87 -2.78 13.34
N THR A 84 -14.94 -2.54 14.06
CA THR A 84 -15.11 -1.40 14.98
C THR A 84 -15.62 -1.93 16.32
N GLU A 85 -15.71 -1.10 17.33
CA GLU A 85 -16.34 -1.41 18.60
C GLU A 85 -17.81 -0.97 18.59
N ASP A 86 -18.70 -1.73 19.22
CA ASP A 86 -20.08 -1.29 19.43
C ASP A 86 -20.23 -0.41 20.69
N GLU A 87 -21.46 -0.03 21.04
CA GLU A 87 -21.74 0.81 22.21
C GLU A 87 -21.30 0.20 23.55
N HIS A 88 -21.02 -1.11 23.58
CA HIS A 88 -20.55 -1.85 24.76
C HIS A 88 -19.04 -2.18 24.68
N GLY A 89 -18.33 -1.71 23.65
CA GLY A 89 -16.91 -2.00 23.43
C GLY A 89 -16.65 -3.36 22.79
N GLU A 90 -17.67 -4.06 22.30
CA GLU A 90 -17.49 -5.38 21.72
C GLU A 90 -17.11 -5.31 20.22
N PRO A 91 -16.13 -6.10 19.73
CA PRO A 91 -15.72 -6.06 18.34
C PRO A 91 -16.83 -6.48 17.38
N ARG A 92 -17.23 -5.56 16.49
CA ARG A 92 -18.17 -5.79 15.40
C ARG A 92 -17.46 -5.78 14.05
N GLU A 93 -17.64 -6.83 13.25
CA GLU A 93 -17.14 -6.87 11.87
C GLU A 93 -17.95 -5.93 10.98
N LEU A 94 -17.27 -4.97 10.34
CA LEU A 94 -17.87 -4.06 9.36
C LEU A 94 -17.92 -4.71 7.98
N ARG A 95 -16.77 -5.20 7.52
CA ARG A 95 -16.62 -5.92 6.24
C ARG A 95 -15.29 -6.66 6.15
N ARG A 96 -15.10 -7.38 5.05
CA ARG A 96 -13.82 -7.97 4.65
C ARG A 96 -13.37 -7.36 3.33
N ALA A 97 -12.07 -7.09 3.20
CA ALA A 97 -11.42 -6.69 1.96
C ALA A 97 -10.56 -7.85 1.44
N GLY A 98 -10.76 -8.25 0.19
CA GLY A 98 -9.96 -9.21 -0.57
C GLY A 98 -9.16 -8.54 -1.69
N PRO A 99 -8.47 -9.33 -2.54
CA PRO A 99 -7.57 -8.80 -3.55
C PRO A 99 -8.22 -7.74 -4.47
N GLY A 100 -7.52 -6.63 -4.70
CA GLY A 100 -8.01 -5.49 -5.48
C GLY A 100 -8.95 -4.55 -4.71
N GLU A 101 -9.41 -4.92 -3.51
CA GLU A 101 -10.21 -4.02 -2.70
C GLU A 101 -9.32 -3.02 -1.95
N VAL A 102 -9.84 -1.81 -1.83
CA VAL A 102 -9.19 -0.67 -1.17
C VAL A 102 -9.85 -0.43 0.19
N PHE A 103 -9.06 0.01 1.17
CA PHE A 103 -9.55 0.44 2.48
C PHE A 103 -8.62 1.51 3.08
N GLY A 104 -9.09 2.20 4.14
CA GLY A 104 -8.36 3.31 4.77
C GLY A 104 -8.60 4.66 4.07
N GLU A 105 -9.61 4.74 3.20
CA GLU A 105 -9.98 5.95 2.45
C GLU A 105 -10.44 7.11 3.34
N LEU A 106 -10.95 6.82 4.54
CA LEU A 106 -11.41 7.82 5.51
C LEU A 106 -10.25 8.49 6.25
N SER A 107 -9.02 8.03 6.05
CA SER A 107 -7.81 8.55 6.68
C SER A 107 -7.07 9.60 5.83
N LEU A 108 -7.57 9.92 4.63
CA LEU A 108 -6.97 10.88 3.68
C LEU A 108 -7.65 12.25 3.70
#